data_AF-A0A1Q2D1Z0-F1
#
_entry.id   AF-A0A1Q2D1Z0-F1
#
_cell.length_a   1.000
_cell.length_b   1.000
_cell.length_c   1.000
_cell.angle_alpha   90.00
_cell.angle_beta   90.00
_cell.angle_gamma   90.00
#
_symmetry.space_group_name_H-M   'P 1'
#
loop_
_entity.id
_entity.type
_entity.pdbx_description
1 polymer ?
#
loop_
_entity_poly.entity_id
_entity_poly.type
_entity_poly.pdbx_seq_one_letter_code
_entity_poly.pdbx_strand_id
1 'polypeptide(L)'
;MVTVDPISAAVDLAKQIVAKIHKAMETAAKAAAQGGGGGAAPQFQAVSSHDTLRAAVIAAHEKDSQHLDNATKVLTTISPALRVAIAAAQFAGKVLQDKNLELLDEQRARLVEAEAVAGPAVADLRTKEQVWEAQQAALREVAQLTAKLQSIPGWEGMASSGYGGAATGQITAVTQLVAGSLRMPSSIREVANLNEAIMSNISRAIGRQQRQITKVNPGVPGSFACTHAATTALTGLTLRLDAELGGETTQAKLDEVQGLVDASRSMIPDPWPGS
;
A
#
# COMPACT_ATOMS: atom_id res chain seq x y z
N MET A 1 46.02 37.55 -25.25
CA MET A 1 45.33 36.79 -24.19
C MET A 1 44.66 37.80 -23.28
N VAL A 2 43.33 37.79 -23.19
CA VAL A 2 42.62 38.65 -22.24
C VAL A 2 42.82 38.03 -20.85
N THR A 3 43.72 38.61 -20.07
CA THR A 3 43.90 38.27 -18.64
C THR A 3 42.64 38.70 -17.92
N VAL A 4 41.77 37.75 -17.60
CA VAL A 4 40.62 37.99 -16.73
C VAL A 4 41.19 38.39 -15.37
N ASP A 5 40.74 39.54 -14.86
CA ASP A 5 41.11 39.99 -13.51
C ASP A 5 40.70 38.92 -12.49
N PRO A 6 41.64 38.37 -11.70
CA PRO A 6 41.34 37.29 -10.76
C PRO A 6 40.29 37.66 -9.71
N ILE A 7 40.16 38.94 -9.34
CA ILE A 7 39.10 39.40 -8.44
C ILE A 7 37.74 39.32 -9.15
N SER A 8 37.66 39.76 -10.40
CA SER A 8 36.46 39.59 -11.23
C SER A 8 36.08 38.11 -11.39
N ALA A 9 37.06 37.22 -11.59
CA ALA A 9 36.82 35.77 -11.68
C ALA A 9 36.27 35.17 -10.37
N ALA A 10 36.77 35.60 -9.21
CA ALA A 10 36.26 35.21 -7.90
C ALA A 10 34.80 35.66 -7.70
N VAL A 11 34.50 36.92 -8.05
CA VAL A 11 33.16 37.51 -7.96
C VAL A 11 32.18 36.78 -8.88
N ASP A 12 32.61 36.42 -10.08
CA ASP A 12 31.75 35.70 -11.03
C ASP A 12 31.47 34.25 -10.59
N LEU A 13 32.44 33.56 -9.98
CA LEU A 13 32.21 32.26 -9.34
C LEU A 13 31.22 32.38 -8.17
N ALA A 14 31.35 33.41 -7.33
CA ALA A 14 30.42 33.64 -6.22
C ALA A 14 28.98 33.89 -6.72
N LYS A 15 28.81 34.70 -7.76
CA LYS A 15 27.50 34.91 -8.41
C LYS A 15 26.90 33.60 -8.95
N GLN A 16 27.72 32.75 -9.56
CA GLN A 16 27.27 31.44 -10.06
C GLN A 16 26.80 30.55 -8.91
N ILE A 17 27.52 30.49 -7.79
CA ILE A 17 27.11 29.74 -6.60
C ILE A 17 25.75 30.23 -6.09
N VAL A 18 25.58 31.54 -5.93
CA VAL A 18 24.31 32.14 -5.46
C VAL A 18 23.16 31.83 -6.42
N ALA A 19 23.38 31.95 -7.73
CA ALA A 19 22.36 31.65 -8.73
C ALA A 19 21.92 30.18 -8.71
N LYS A 20 22.87 29.25 -8.50
CA LYS A 20 22.57 27.81 -8.39
C LYS A 20 21.74 27.48 -7.15
N ILE A 21 22.06 28.10 -6.02
CA ILE A 21 21.29 27.96 -4.77
C ILE A 21 19.87 28.52 -4.97
N HIS A 22 19.74 29.72 -5.52
CA HIS A 22 18.43 30.34 -5.78
C HIS A 22 17.56 29.48 -6.70
N LYS A 23 18.15 28.95 -7.79
CA LYS A 23 17.43 28.08 -8.71
C LYS A 23 16.94 26.79 -8.03
N ALA A 24 17.77 26.17 -7.18
CA ALA A 24 17.39 24.98 -6.43
C ALA A 24 16.25 25.28 -5.43
N MET A 25 16.29 26.44 -4.76
CA MET A 25 15.22 26.90 -3.88
C MET A 25 13.91 27.17 -4.65
N GLU A 26 13.98 27.79 -5.83
CA GLU A 26 12.80 28.00 -6.67
C GLU A 26 12.20 26.69 -7.17
N THR A 27 13.02 25.71 -7.55
CA THR A 27 12.54 24.38 -7.94
C THR A 27 11.84 23.68 -6.77
N ALA A 28 12.41 23.74 -5.56
CA ALA A 28 11.77 23.21 -4.37
C ALA A 28 10.46 23.94 -4.03
N ALA A 29 10.42 25.27 -4.13
CA ALA A 29 9.24 26.07 -3.90
C ALA A 29 8.12 25.82 -4.93
N LYS A 30 8.47 25.67 -6.22
CA LYS A 30 7.52 25.32 -7.28
C LYS A 30 6.94 23.92 -7.09
N ALA A 31 7.76 22.94 -6.71
CA ALA A 31 7.30 21.59 -6.42
C ALA A 31 6.40 21.56 -5.16
N ALA A 32 6.72 22.34 -4.13
CA ALA A 32 5.87 22.48 -2.94
C ALA A 32 4.54 23.20 -3.25
N ALA A 33 4.56 24.22 -4.12
CA ALA A 33 3.38 24.96 -4.54
C ALA A 33 2.47 24.18 -5.51
N GLN A 34 3.02 23.19 -6.24
CA GLN A 34 2.28 22.33 -7.14
C GLN A 34 1.59 21.14 -6.46
N GLY A 35 1.67 21.00 -5.13
CA GLY A 35 0.88 20.06 -4.33
C GLY A 35 0.72 18.68 -4.99
N GLY A 36 1.80 17.90 -5.11
CA GLY A 36 1.74 16.50 -5.53
C GLY A 36 1.24 16.21 -6.97
N GLY A 37 1.07 17.21 -7.84
CA GLY A 37 0.38 17.06 -9.13
C GLY A 37 1.19 16.52 -10.32
N GLY A 38 2.45 16.14 -10.16
CA GLY A 38 3.31 15.77 -11.30
C GLY A 38 3.28 14.29 -11.71
N GLY A 39 2.99 13.38 -10.77
CA GLY A 39 2.85 11.95 -11.03
C GLY A 39 1.40 11.54 -10.85
N ALA A 40 0.83 10.83 -11.83
CA ALA A 40 -0.46 10.17 -11.61
C ALA A 40 -0.34 9.30 -10.34
N ALA A 41 -1.19 9.55 -9.36
CA ALA A 41 -1.23 8.73 -8.16
C ALA A 41 -1.40 7.26 -8.59
N PRO A 42 -0.64 6.32 -8.02
CA PRO A 42 -0.81 4.92 -8.34
C PRO A 42 -2.26 4.53 -8.07
N GLN A 43 -2.92 3.99 -9.10
CA GLN A 43 -4.25 3.44 -8.94
C GLN A 43 -4.12 2.04 -8.34
N PHE A 44 -4.36 1.95 -7.05
CA PHE A 44 -4.50 0.66 -6.38
C PHE A 44 -5.81 0.00 -6.80
N GLN A 45 -5.80 -1.34 -6.79
CA GLN A 45 -6.94 -2.16 -7.21
C GLN A 45 -7.46 -3.03 -6.07
N ALA A 46 -7.14 -2.70 -4.81
CA ALA A 46 -7.58 -3.49 -3.66
C ALA A 46 -9.09 -3.38 -3.46
N VAL A 47 -9.69 -2.19 -3.57
CA VAL A 47 -11.15 -2.02 -3.45
C VAL A 47 -11.88 -2.72 -4.59
N SER A 48 -11.45 -2.53 -5.84
CA SER A 48 -12.08 -3.22 -6.98
C SER A 48 -11.91 -4.74 -6.93
N SER A 49 -10.75 -5.24 -6.48
CA SER A 49 -10.54 -6.66 -6.21
C SER A 49 -11.46 -7.16 -5.09
N HIS A 50 -11.69 -6.36 -4.06
CA HIS A 50 -12.59 -6.68 -2.95
C HIS A 50 -14.05 -6.77 -3.40
N ASP A 51 -14.49 -5.90 -4.31
CA ASP A 51 -15.82 -6.00 -4.92
C ASP A 51 -15.99 -7.33 -5.67
N THR A 52 -14.94 -7.84 -6.35
CA THR A 52 -14.98 -9.18 -6.98
C THR A 52 -14.97 -10.32 -5.96
N LEU A 53 -14.37 -10.12 -4.78
CA LEU A 53 -14.44 -11.06 -3.66
C LEU A 53 -15.85 -11.14 -3.08
N ARG A 54 -16.53 -9.99 -2.91
CA ARG A 54 -17.94 -9.95 -2.49
C ARG A 54 -18.83 -10.77 -3.41
N ALA A 55 -18.66 -10.61 -4.72
CA ALA A 55 -19.40 -11.41 -5.70
C ALA A 55 -19.14 -12.92 -5.54
N ALA A 56 -17.88 -13.32 -5.29
CA ALA A 56 -17.54 -14.74 -5.06
C ALA A 56 -18.16 -15.29 -3.77
N VAL A 57 -18.25 -14.50 -2.70
CA VAL A 57 -18.90 -14.90 -1.43
C VAL A 57 -20.41 -15.09 -1.62
N ILE A 58 -21.06 -14.18 -2.34
CA ILE A 58 -22.49 -14.31 -2.68
C ILE A 58 -22.72 -15.58 -3.52
N ALA A 59 -21.90 -15.80 -4.54
CA ALA A 59 -21.99 -16.97 -5.41
C ALA A 59 -21.73 -18.28 -4.64
N ALA A 60 -20.88 -18.28 -3.62
CA ALA A 60 -20.63 -19.45 -2.78
C ALA A 60 -21.88 -19.88 -2.01
N HIS A 61 -22.60 -18.92 -1.41
CA HIS A 61 -23.87 -19.19 -0.74
C HIS A 61 -24.95 -19.66 -1.73
N GLU A 62 -25.06 -19.01 -2.89
CA GLU A 62 -26.01 -19.41 -3.91
C GLU A 62 -25.74 -20.84 -4.40
N LYS A 63 -24.47 -21.21 -4.58
CA LYS A 63 -24.05 -22.57 -4.97
C LYS A 63 -24.49 -23.62 -3.94
N ASP A 64 -24.33 -23.34 -2.66
CA ASP A 64 -24.78 -24.23 -1.57
C ASP A 64 -26.32 -24.33 -1.50
N SER A 65 -27.01 -23.19 -1.58
CA SER A 65 -28.48 -23.13 -1.57
C SER A 65 -29.08 -23.90 -2.74
N GLN A 66 -28.54 -23.73 -3.95
CA GLN A 66 -28.95 -24.51 -5.13
C GLN A 66 -28.66 -26.00 -4.95
N HIS A 67 -27.54 -26.37 -4.33
CA HIS A 67 -27.22 -27.77 -4.07
C HIS A 67 -28.22 -28.42 -3.11
N LEU A 68 -28.57 -27.72 -2.02
CA LEU A 68 -29.59 -28.16 -1.07
C LEU A 68 -30.98 -28.27 -1.72
N ASP A 69 -31.38 -27.28 -2.52
CA ASP A 69 -32.66 -27.29 -3.21
C ASP A 69 -32.76 -28.46 -4.20
N ASN A 70 -31.69 -28.69 -4.97
CA ASN A 70 -31.63 -29.80 -5.93
C ASN A 70 -31.69 -31.15 -5.22
N ALA A 71 -30.95 -31.33 -4.11
CA ALA A 71 -31.02 -32.56 -3.32
C ALA A 71 -32.43 -32.79 -2.75
N THR A 72 -33.09 -31.72 -2.28
CA THR A 72 -34.44 -31.78 -1.72
C THR A 72 -35.48 -32.15 -2.78
N LYS A 73 -35.37 -31.64 -4.00
CA LYS A 73 -36.29 -31.96 -5.12
C LYS A 73 -36.30 -33.44 -5.52
N VAL A 74 -35.17 -34.13 -5.34
CA VAL A 74 -35.02 -35.55 -5.73
C VAL A 74 -35.61 -36.50 -4.68
N LEU A 75 -35.93 -35.99 -3.48
CA LEU A 75 -36.55 -36.78 -2.42
C LEU A 75 -38.05 -36.99 -2.68
N THR A 76 -38.45 -38.25 -2.84
CA THR A 76 -39.86 -38.64 -3.05
C THR A 76 -40.70 -38.57 -1.77
N THR A 77 -40.07 -38.57 -0.59
CA THR A 77 -40.75 -38.40 0.70
C THR A 77 -39.84 -37.61 1.65
N ILE A 78 -40.33 -36.46 2.11
CA ILE A 78 -39.63 -35.61 3.09
C ILE A 78 -40.38 -35.70 4.42
N SER A 79 -39.80 -36.42 5.39
CA SER A 79 -40.36 -36.54 6.73
C SER A 79 -40.46 -35.18 7.44
N PRO A 80 -41.36 -35.01 8.44
CA PRO A 80 -41.42 -33.77 9.21
C PRO A 80 -40.08 -33.38 9.85
N ALA A 81 -39.34 -34.35 10.39
CA ALA A 81 -38.02 -34.13 10.97
C ALA A 81 -37.00 -33.62 9.94
N LEU A 82 -37.02 -34.17 8.72
CA LEU A 82 -36.14 -33.72 7.64
C LEU A 82 -36.50 -32.30 7.14
N ARG A 83 -37.78 -31.92 7.12
CA ARG A 83 -38.20 -30.54 6.80
C ARG A 83 -37.64 -29.54 7.82
N VAL A 84 -37.69 -29.89 9.10
CA VAL A 84 -37.12 -29.06 10.17
C VAL A 84 -35.60 -28.93 10.00
N ALA A 85 -34.90 -30.03 9.69
CA ALA A 85 -33.46 -30.00 9.45
C ALA A 85 -33.07 -29.16 8.22
N ILE A 86 -33.81 -29.28 7.11
CA ILE A 86 -33.60 -28.45 5.90
C ILE A 86 -33.77 -26.96 6.24
N ALA A 87 -34.84 -26.61 6.96
CA ALA A 87 -35.10 -25.23 7.35
C ALA A 87 -34.02 -24.69 8.31
N ALA A 88 -33.56 -25.51 9.26
CA ALA A 88 -32.46 -25.15 10.16
C ALA A 88 -31.15 -24.93 9.41
N ALA A 89 -30.81 -25.81 8.45
CA ALA A 89 -29.63 -25.66 7.60
C ALA A 89 -29.70 -24.38 6.75
N GLN A 90 -30.83 -24.09 6.11
CA GLN A 90 -31.04 -22.85 5.35
C GLN A 90 -30.88 -21.60 6.23
N PHE A 91 -31.44 -21.64 7.44
CA PHE A 91 -31.29 -20.55 8.41
C PHE A 91 -29.83 -20.36 8.80
N ALA A 92 -29.12 -21.43 9.15
CA ALA A 92 -27.71 -21.39 9.52
C ALA A 92 -26.83 -20.88 8.37
N GLY A 93 -27.04 -21.37 7.15
CA GLY A 93 -26.36 -20.90 5.95
C GLY A 93 -26.59 -19.41 5.67
N LYS A 94 -27.81 -18.91 5.92
CA LYS A 94 -28.14 -17.49 5.80
C LYS A 94 -27.47 -16.64 6.87
N VAL A 95 -27.48 -17.06 8.13
CA VAL A 95 -26.77 -16.36 9.23
C VAL A 95 -25.28 -16.23 8.90
N LEU A 96 -24.67 -17.28 8.37
CA LEU A 96 -23.27 -17.24 7.92
C LEU A 96 -23.06 -16.30 6.73
N GLN A 97 -23.98 -16.29 5.76
CA GLN A 97 -23.94 -15.35 4.65
C GLN A 97 -23.99 -13.89 5.15
N ASP A 98 -24.93 -13.58 6.03
CA ASP A 98 -25.11 -12.23 6.59
C ASP A 98 -23.83 -11.79 7.33
N LYS A 99 -23.23 -12.68 8.12
CA LYS A 99 -21.94 -12.40 8.82
C LYS A 99 -20.77 -12.24 7.86
N ASN A 100 -20.71 -13.02 6.79
CA ASN A 100 -19.70 -12.85 5.76
C ASN A 100 -19.83 -11.48 5.04
N LEU A 101 -21.07 -11.02 4.81
CA LEU A 101 -21.33 -9.71 4.20
C LEU A 101 -20.95 -8.57 5.15
N GLU A 102 -21.25 -8.70 6.45
CA GLU A 102 -20.83 -7.74 7.48
C GLU A 102 -19.30 -7.61 7.53
N LEU A 103 -18.57 -8.74 7.56
CA LEU A 103 -17.11 -8.74 7.49
C LEU A 103 -16.58 -8.09 6.21
N LEU A 104 -17.21 -8.35 5.06
CA LEU A 104 -16.83 -7.72 3.80
C LEU A 104 -17.03 -6.20 3.84
N ASP A 105 -18.14 -5.71 4.40
CA ASP A 105 -18.39 -4.27 4.51
C ASP A 105 -17.34 -3.58 5.39
N GLU A 106 -16.95 -4.20 6.52
CA GLU A 106 -15.88 -3.70 7.38
C GLU A 106 -14.52 -3.68 6.68
N GLN A 107 -14.15 -4.77 6.01
CA GLN A 107 -12.93 -4.86 5.24
C GLN A 107 -12.89 -3.80 4.12
N ARG A 108 -14.01 -3.60 3.43
CA ARG A 108 -14.11 -2.62 2.35
C ARG A 108 -13.92 -1.20 2.85
N ALA A 109 -14.52 -0.83 3.99
CA ALA A 109 -14.32 0.48 4.59
C ALA A 109 -12.83 0.77 4.87
N ARG A 110 -12.13 -0.20 5.48
CA ARG A 110 -10.68 -0.09 5.74
C ARG A 110 -9.85 0.02 4.46
N LEU A 111 -10.21 -0.71 3.41
CA LEU A 111 -9.53 -0.64 2.12
C LEU A 111 -9.75 0.70 1.42
N VAL A 112 -10.95 1.27 1.50
CA VAL A 112 -11.26 2.60 0.96
C VAL A 112 -10.40 3.67 1.65
N GLU A 113 -10.31 3.63 2.98
CA GLU A 113 -9.45 4.54 3.75
C GLU A 113 -7.97 4.35 3.38
N ALA A 114 -7.50 3.11 3.31
CA ALA A 114 -6.12 2.81 2.94
C ALA A 114 -5.76 3.29 1.53
N GLU A 115 -6.61 3.04 0.53
CA GLU A 115 -6.38 3.53 -0.85
C GLU A 115 -6.41 5.05 -0.94
N ALA A 116 -7.33 5.70 -0.23
CA ALA A 116 -7.46 7.16 -0.19
C ALA A 116 -6.22 7.83 0.42
N VAL A 117 -5.50 7.16 1.34
CA VAL A 117 -4.27 7.67 1.95
C VAL A 117 -3.03 7.28 1.14
N ALA A 118 -2.90 6.01 0.73
CA ALA A 118 -1.70 5.49 0.11
C ALA A 118 -1.42 6.14 -1.25
N GLY A 119 -2.45 6.37 -2.08
CA GLY A 119 -2.29 6.94 -3.42
C GLY A 119 -1.65 8.33 -3.40
N PRO A 120 -2.27 9.30 -2.69
CA PRO A 120 -1.71 10.63 -2.50
C PRO A 120 -0.35 10.62 -1.79
N ALA A 121 -0.17 9.77 -0.78
CA ALA A 121 1.09 9.70 -0.03
C ALA A 121 2.26 9.24 -0.93
N VAL A 122 2.06 8.24 -1.79
CA VAL A 122 3.09 7.80 -2.74
C VAL A 122 3.40 8.92 -3.74
N ALA A 123 2.38 9.58 -4.31
CA ALA A 123 2.58 10.69 -5.24
C ALA A 123 3.37 11.86 -4.61
N ASP A 124 3.07 12.20 -3.36
CA ASP A 124 3.79 13.21 -2.59
C ASP A 124 5.24 12.80 -2.30
N LEU A 125 5.47 11.55 -1.88
CA LEU A 125 6.83 11.03 -1.67
C LEU A 125 7.66 11.06 -2.95
N ARG A 126 7.12 10.65 -4.10
CA ARG A 126 7.79 10.74 -5.40
C ARG A 126 8.11 12.18 -5.80
N THR A 127 7.21 13.10 -5.50
CA THR A 127 7.46 14.53 -5.72
C THR A 127 8.62 15.03 -4.85
N LYS A 128 8.61 14.68 -3.55
CA LYS A 128 9.68 15.03 -2.61
C LYS A 128 11.02 14.40 -2.98
N GLU A 129 11.02 13.17 -3.50
CA GLU A 129 12.19 12.49 -4.05
C GLU A 129 12.83 13.32 -5.17
N GLN A 130 12.05 13.76 -6.16
CA GLN A 130 12.55 14.58 -7.28
C GLN A 130 13.11 15.93 -6.81
N VAL A 131 12.47 16.56 -5.82
CA VAL A 131 13.00 17.80 -5.22
C VAL A 131 14.36 17.57 -4.58
N TRP A 132 14.50 16.48 -3.82
CA TRP A 132 15.76 16.13 -3.19
C TRP A 132 16.85 15.76 -4.19
N GLU A 133 16.52 15.08 -5.29
CA GLU A 133 17.47 14.80 -6.38
C GLU A 133 17.97 16.10 -7.04
N ALA A 134 17.07 17.06 -7.28
CA ALA A 134 17.44 18.37 -7.83
C ALA A 134 18.33 19.17 -6.85
N GLN A 135 18.01 19.15 -5.56
CA GLN A 135 18.83 19.79 -4.52
C GLN A 135 20.21 19.13 -4.41
N GLN A 136 20.28 17.80 -4.46
CA GLN A 136 21.52 17.05 -4.43
C GLN A 136 22.40 17.38 -5.65
N ALA A 137 21.82 17.48 -6.86
CA ALA A 137 22.53 17.89 -8.06
C ALA A 137 23.10 19.31 -7.91
N ALA A 138 22.30 20.25 -7.41
CA ALA A 138 22.75 21.63 -7.15
C ALA A 138 23.88 21.68 -6.11
N LEU A 139 23.78 20.92 -5.01
CA LEU A 139 24.83 20.87 -3.99
C LEU A 139 26.16 20.32 -4.54
N ARG A 140 26.11 19.32 -5.44
CA ARG A 140 27.31 18.81 -6.13
C ARG A 140 27.95 19.89 -7.01
N GLU A 141 27.16 20.66 -7.75
CA GLU A 141 27.67 21.76 -8.57
C GLU A 141 28.26 22.88 -7.71
N VAL A 142 27.61 23.22 -6.58
CA VAL A 142 28.15 24.19 -5.61
C VAL A 142 29.50 23.69 -5.09
N ALA A 143 29.63 22.42 -4.70
CA ALA A 143 30.91 21.85 -4.25
C ALA A 143 32.02 22.01 -5.30
N GLN A 144 31.72 21.74 -6.57
CA GLN A 144 32.68 21.92 -7.67
C GLN A 144 33.07 23.38 -7.87
N LEU A 145 32.13 24.32 -7.73
CA LEU A 145 32.39 25.76 -7.84
C LEU A 145 33.19 26.27 -6.64
N THR A 146 32.87 25.86 -5.42
CA THR A 146 33.59 26.25 -4.20
C THR A 146 35.02 25.70 -4.22
N ALA A 147 35.26 24.49 -4.75
CA ALA A 147 36.60 23.96 -4.93
C ALA A 147 37.48 24.85 -5.84
N LYS A 148 36.88 25.52 -6.84
CA LYS A 148 37.62 26.46 -7.71
C LYS A 148 38.05 27.73 -6.99
N LEU A 149 37.46 28.07 -5.85
CA LEU A 149 37.87 29.22 -5.04
C LEU A 149 39.21 28.99 -4.31
N GLN A 150 39.65 27.74 -4.13
CA GLN A 150 40.95 27.42 -3.55
C GLN A 150 42.12 27.81 -4.46
N SER A 151 41.91 27.83 -5.78
CA SER A 151 42.94 28.17 -6.76
C SER A 151 42.33 28.91 -7.94
N ILE A 152 42.39 30.25 -7.91
CA ILE A 152 41.95 31.09 -9.02
C ILE A 152 43.14 31.28 -9.98
N PRO A 153 43.04 30.84 -11.24
CA PRO A 153 44.12 30.98 -12.20
C PRO A 153 44.57 32.44 -12.33
N GLY A 154 45.88 32.69 -12.23
CA GLY A 154 46.44 34.04 -12.29
C GLY A 154 46.37 34.84 -10.99
N TRP A 155 45.87 34.26 -9.89
CA TRP A 155 45.90 34.89 -8.57
C TRP A 155 46.95 34.26 -7.64
N GLU A 156 48.07 34.95 -7.44
CA GLU A 156 49.18 34.47 -6.61
C GLU A 156 49.54 35.46 -5.48
N GLY A 157 50.28 34.99 -4.47
CA GLY A 157 50.75 35.80 -3.34
C GLY A 157 49.94 35.66 -2.05
N MET A 158 50.35 36.38 -1.00
CA MET A 158 49.80 36.24 0.37
C MET A 158 48.27 36.43 0.45
N ALA A 159 47.70 37.33 -0.35
CA ALA A 159 46.26 37.56 -0.40
C ALA A 159 45.49 36.34 -0.96
N SER A 160 46.03 35.70 -1.99
CA SER A 160 45.48 34.46 -2.57
C SER A 160 45.54 33.31 -1.56
N SER A 161 46.66 33.17 -0.84
CA SER A 161 46.81 32.16 0.22
C SER A 161 45.84 32.37 1.39
N GLY A 162 45.65 33.62 1.82
CA GLY A 162 44.69 33.97 2.89
C GLY A 162 43.24 33.66 2.48
N TYR A 163 42.87 33.96 1.22
CA TYR A 163 41.54 33.67 0.71
C TYR A 163 41.30 32.16 0.51
N GLY A 164 42.28 31.42 -0.02
CA GLY A 164 42.21 29.96 -0.14
C GLY A 164 42.09 29.26 1.22
N GLY A 165 42.78 29.77 2.24
CA GLY A 165 42.62 29.32 3.63
C GLY A 165 41.20 29.54 4.16
N ALA A 166 40.63 30.73 3.97
CA ALA A 166 39.25 31.05 4.36
C ALA A 166 38.20 30.20 3.60
N ALA A 167 38.43 29.94 2.30
CA ALA A 167 37.57 29.12 1.47
C ALA A 167 37.57 27.63 1.90
N THR A 168 38.62 27.15 2.57
CA THR A 168 38.72 25.75 3.03
C THR A 168 37.62 25.36 4.02
N GLY A 169 37.20 26.30 4.88
CA GLY A 169 36.06 26.08 5.79
C GLY A 169 34.74 25.89 5.03
N GLN A 170 34.52 26.70 3.98
CA GLN A 170 33.32 26.58 3.13
C GLN A 170 33.32 25.29 2.32
N ILE A 171 34.48 24.89 1.78
CA ILE A 171 34.63 23.62 1.06
C ILE A 171 34.29 22.45 1.98
N THR A 172 34.84 22.42 3.19
CA THR A 172 34.58 21.36 4.17
C THR A 172 33.09 21.27 4.50
N ALA A 173 32.44 22.41 4.77
CA ALA A 173 31.00 22.46 5.06
C ALA A 173 30.15 21.95 3.88
N VAL A 174 30.46 22.38 2.66
CA VAL A 174 29.74 21.94 1.46
C VAL A 174 29.96 20.45 1.20
N THR A 175 31.17 19.92 1.37
CA THR A 175 31.46 18.49 1.23
C THR A 175 30.67 17.64 2.23
N GLN A 176 30.56 18.09 3.49
CA GLN A 176 29.75 17.41 4.51
C GLN A 176 28.25 17.44 4.17
N LEU A 177 27.74 18.57 3.69
CA LEU A 177 26.35 18.71 3.22
C LEU A 177 26.05 17.81 2.02
N VAL A 178 26.95 17.73 1.04
CA VAL A 178 26.83 16.81 -0.09
C VAL A 178 26.78 15.37 0.40
N ALA A 179 27.69 14.96 1.28
CA ALA A 179 27.71 13.60 1.83
C ALA A 179 26.42 13.25 2.59
N GLY A 180 25.90 14.17 3.41
CA GLY A 180 24.66 13.98 4.16
C GLY A 180 23.41 13.89 3.28
N SER A 181 23.36 14.66 2.19
CA SER A 181 22.21 14.68 1.26
C SER A 181 22.13 13.44 0.36
N LEU A 182 23.17 12.60 0.29
CA LEU A 182 23.20 11.44 -0.60
C LEU A 182 22.10 10.40 -0.32
N ARG A 183 21.65 10.28 0.93
CA ARG A 183 20.74 9.21 1.36
C ARG A 183 19.27 9.57 1.29
N MET A 184 18.93 10.87 1.28
CA MET A 184 17.54 11.32 1.37
C MET A 184 16.65 10.85 0.21
N PRO A 185 17.05 10.99 -1.08
CA PRO A 185 16.24 10.46 -2.19
C PRO A 185 15.98 8.96 -2.07
N SER A 186 17.01 8.18 -1.72
CA SER A 186 16.90 6.73 -1.58
C SER A 186 15.94 6.33 -0.46
N SER A 187 16.00 6.98 0.70
CA SER A 187 15.09 6.70 1.80
C SER A 187 13.63 7.06 1.47
N ILE A 188 13.39 8.19 0.79
CA ILE A 188 12.04 8.56 0.34
C ILE A 188 11.49 7.53 -0.66
N ARG A 189 12.33 7.10 -1.61
CA ARG A 189 11.99 6.05 -2.57
C ARG A 189 11.65 4.73 -1.89
N GLU A 190 12.42 4.32 -0.88
CA GLU A 190 12.15 3.09 -0.11
C GLU A 190 10.79 3.13 0.57
N VAL A 191 10.42 4.26 1.20
CA VAL A 191 9.10 4.42 1.83
C VAL A 191 7.98 4.39 0.79
N ALA A 192 8.16 5.06 -0.35
CA ALA A 192 7.18 5.01 -1.44
C ALA A 192 6.97 3.57 -1.96
N ASN A 193 8.06 2.84 -2.19
CA ASN A 193 8.04 1.45 -2.63
C ASN A 193 7.39 0.53 -1.57
N LEU A 194 7.62 0.78 -0.28
CA LEU A 194 6.97 0.03 0.81
C LEU A 194 5.46 0.21 0.76
N ASN A 195 4.97 1.43 0.62
CA ASN A 195 3.54 1.72 0.53
C ASN A 195 2.89 1.04 -0.68
N GLU A 196 3.55 1.09 -1.85
CA GLU A 196 3.10 0.37 -3.04
C GLU A 196 3.09 -1.17 -2.82
N ALA A 197 4.11 -1.70 -2.14
CA ALA A 197 4.23 -3.12 -1.86
C ALA A 197 3.13 -3.62 -0.90
N ILE A 198 2.80 -2.85 0.14
CA ILE A 198 1.70 -3.14 1.08
C ILE A 198 0.38 -3.27 0.30
N MET A 199 0.03 -2.26 -0.51
CA MET A 199 -1.21 -2.30 -1.29
C MET A 199 -1.23 -3.45 -2.31
N SER A 200 -0.10 -3.73 -2.95
CA SER A 200 0.05 -4.90 -3.85
C SER A 200 -0.11 -6.23 -3.11
N ASN A 201 0.43 -6.36 -1.90
CA ASN A 201 0.29 -7.56 -1.06
C ASN A 201 -1.19 -7.79 -0.70
N ILE A 202 -1.90 -6.72 -0.35
CA ILE A 202 -3.33 -6.74 -0.05
C ILE A 202 -4.14 -7.20 -1.27
N SER A 203 -3.97 -6.57 -2.44
CA SER A 203 -4.67 -7.00 -3.67
C SER A 203 -4.39 -8.46 -4.02
N ARG A 204 -3.13 -8.91 -3.86
CA ARG A 204 -2.77 -10.32 -4.06
C ARG A 204 -3.43 -11.25 -3.05
N ALA A 205 -3.55 -10.82 -1.79
CA ALA A 205 -4.25 -11.58 -0.76
C ALA A 205 -5.73 -11.74 -1.09
N ILE A 206 -6.42 -10.65 -1.45
CA ILE A 206 -7.82 -10.65 -1.89
C ILE A 206 -8.02 -11.64 -3.05
N GLY A 207 -7.18 -11.57 -4.09
CA GLY A 207 -7.26 -12.49 -5.22
C GLY A 207 -6.93 -13.95 -4.87
N ARG A 208 -6.12 -14.22 -3.85
CA ARG A 208 -5.93 -15.60 -3.32
C ARG A 208 -7.19 -16.10 -2.64
N GLN A 209 -7.81 -15.29 -1.78
CA GLN A 209 -9.04 -15.67 -1.07
C GLN A 209 -10.20 -15.91 -2.04
N GLN A 210 -10.38 -15.04 -3.02
CA GLN A 210 -11.39 -15.24 -4.07
C GLN A 210 -11.23 -16.58 -4.80
N ARG A 211 -9.99 -16.95 -5.15
CA ARG A 211 -9.68 -18.24 -5.78
C ARG A 211 -9.88 -19.43 -4.84
N GLN A 212 -9.68 -19.27 -3.54
CA GLN A 212 -9.98 -20.32 -2.57
C GLN A 212 -11.48 -20.57 -2.48
N ILE A 213 -12.29 -19.52 -2.37
CA ILE A 213 -13.76 -19.61 -2.29
C ILE A 213 -14.33 -20.28 -3.54
N THR A 214 -13.92 -19.83 -4.73
CA THR A 214 -14.46 -20.31 -6.01
C THR A 214 -14.12 -21.77 -6.32
N LYS A 215 -13.04 -22.31 -5.76
CA LYS A 215 -12.62 -23.71 -5.98
C LYS A 215 -13.40 -24.72 -5.14
N VAL A 216 -14.10 -24.28 -4.10
CA VAL A 216 -14.79 -25.18 -3.17
C VAL A 216 -16.04 -25.71 -3.83
N ASN A 217 -16.22 -27.03 -3.78
CA ASN A 217 -17.43 -27.68 -4.23
C ASN A 217 -18.41 -27.83 -3.05
N PRO A 218 -19.73 -27.82 -3.34
CA PRO A 218 -20.73 -28.09 -2.33
C PRO A 218 -20.43 -29.44 -1.67
N GLY A 219 -20.55 -29.47 -0.35
CA GLY A 219 -20.40 -30.69 0.44
C GLY A 219 -21.70 -31.49 0.48
N VAL A 220 -21.96 -32.14 1.62
CA VAL A 220 -23.27 -32.76 1.89
C VAL A 220 -24.37 -31.69 1.78
N PRO A 221 -25.54 -31.97 1.19
CA PRO A 221 -26.65 -31.02 1.17
C PRO A 221 -26.97 -30.47 2.58
N GLY A 222 -27.15 -29.15 2.67
CA GLY A 222 -27.37 -28.47 3.95
C GLY A 222 -26.11 -28.18 4.75
N SER A 223 -24.94 -28.63 4.30
CA SER A 223 -23.67 -28.31 4.97
C SER A 223 -23.14 -26.90 4.72
N PHE A 224 -23.63 -26.21 3.70
CA PHE A 224 -23.16 -24.87 3.32
C PHE A 224 -21.62 -24.78 3.23
N ALA A 225 -20.98 -25.83 2.68
CA ALA A 225 -19.53 -25.97 2.67
C ALA A 225 -18.81 -24.83 1.91
N CYS A 226 -19.38 -24.34 0.81
CA CYS A 226 -18.82 -23.20 0.08
C CYS A 226 -18.91 -21.91 0.91
N THR A 227 -20.03 -21.69 1.60
CA THR A 227 -20.28 -20.55 2.49
C THR A 227 -19.33 -20.56 3.69
N HIS A 228 -19.08 -21.72 4.28
CA HIS A 228 -18.10 -21.87 5.36
C HIS A 228 -16.67 -21.61 4.91
N ALA A 229 -16.31 -22.08 3.72
CA ALA A 229 -15.00 -21.80 3.15
C ALA A 229 -14.82 -20.30 2.89
N ALA A 230 -15.89 -19.60 2.49
CA ALA A 230 -15.90 -18.15 2.41
C ALA A 230 -15.63 -17.50 3.78
N THR A 231 -16.26 -17.96 4.86
CA THR A 231 -16.00 -17.44 6.20
C THR A 231 -14.54 -17.59 6.62
N THR A 232 -13.95 -18.76 6.36
CA THR A 232 -12.52 -19.03 6.67
C THR A 232 -11.60 -18.11 5.87
N ALA A 233 -11.88 -17.96 4.57
CA ALA A 233 -11.12 -17.10 3.67
C ALA A 233 -11.20 -15.62 4.07
N LEU A 234 -12.37 -15.14 4.47
CA LEU A 234 -12.59 -13.77 4.95
C LEU A 234 -11.89 -13.52 6.29
N THR A 235 -11.93 -14.47 7.22
CA THR A 235 -11.19 -14.39 8.49
C THR A 235 -9.68 -14.27 8.25
N GLY A 236 -9.14 -15.10 7.34
CA GLY A 236 -7.74 -15.00 6.94
C GLY A 236 -7.40 -13.68 6.23
N LEU A 237 -8.34 -13.09 5.49
CA LEU A 237 -8.16 -11.76 4.90
C LEU A 237 -8.12 -10.67 5.97
N THR A 238 -9.01 -10.70 6.96
CA THR A 238 -9.03 -9.74 8.07
C THR A 238 -7.70 -9.72 8.81
N LEU A 239 -7.17 -10.88 9.18
CA LEU A 239 -5.85 -10.99 9.82
C LEU A 239 -4.73 -10.39 8.96
N ARG A 240 -4.82 -10.54 7.65
CA ARG A 240 -3.81 -9.96 6.74
C ARG A 240 -3.96 -8.44 6.64
N LEU A 241 -5.18 -7.92 6.60
CA LEU A 241 -5.42 -6.48 6.61
C LEU A 241 -4.93 -5.84 7.91
N ASP A 242 -5.17 -6.48 9.05
CA ASP A 242 -4.67 -6.02 10.36
C ASP A 242 -3.14 -5.94 10.38
N ALA A 243 -2.46 -6.99 9.88
CA ALA A 243 -1.00 -7.03 9.83
C ALA A 243 -0.37 -5.98 8.89
N GLU A 244 -1.06 -5.61 7.82
CA GLU A 244 -0.54 -4.70 6.78
C GLU A 244 -0.94 -3.24 7.00
N LEU A 245 -2.10 -2.98 7.61
CA LEU A 245 -2.66 -1.64 7.82
C LEU A 245 -2.60 -1.16 9.28
N GLY A 246 -2.20 -2.03 10.22
CA GLY A 246 -2.04 -1.67 11.63
C GLY A 246 -3.36 -1.58 12.43
N GLY A 247 -4.39 -2.33 12.02
CA GLY A 247 -5.65 -2.45 12.75
C GLY A 247 -5.67 -3.61 13.75
N GLU A 248 -6.55 -3.54 14.76
CA GLU A 248 -6.80 -4.64 15.70
C GLU A 248 -8.25 -5.13 15.56
N THR A 249 -8.47 -6.22 14.84
CA THR A 249 -9.70 -7.01 15.00
C THR A 249 -9.51 -7.94 16.20
N THR A 250 -10.40 -7.89 17.18
CA THR A 250 -10.25 -8.72 18.38
C THR A 250 -10.37 -10.20 18.04
N GLN A 251 -9.48 -11.02 18.61
CA GLN A 251 -9.55 -12.49 18.46
C GLN A 251 -10.94 -13.02 18.86
N ALA A 252 -11.58 -12.41 19.85
CA ALA A 252 -12.95 -12.73 20.25
C ALA A 252 -13.98 -12.61 19.12
N LYS A 253 -13.83 -11.65 18.20
CA LYS A 253 -14.74 -11.47 17.06
C LYS A 253 -14.50 -12.54 15.99
N LEU A 254 -13.25 -12.96 15.80
CA LEU A 254 -12.92 -14.08 14.92
C LEU A 254 -13.42 -15.40 15.50
N ASP A 255 -13.28 -15.59 16.80
CA ASP A 255 -13.77 -16.76 17.53
C ASP A 255 -15.31 -16.81 17.53
N GLU A 256 -16.00 -15.67 17.59
CA GLU A 256 -17.47 -15.59 17.43
C GLU A 256 -17.89 -16.11 16.05
N VAL A 257 -17.25 -15.62 14.98
CA VAL A 257 -17.53 -16.03 13.60
C VAL A 257 -17.22 -17.52 13.40
N GLN A 258 -16.12 -18.01 13.98
CA GLN A 258 -15.77 -19.43 13.95
C GLN A 258 -16.76 -20.28 14.76
N GLY A 259 -17.22 -19.79 15.91
CA GLY A 259 -18.24 -20.46 16.73
C GLY A 259 -19.57 -20.61 15.98
N LEU A 260 -19.96 -19.62 15.18
CA LEU A 260 -21.13 -19.71 14.30
C LEU A 260 -20.93 -20.74 13.18
N VAL A 261 -19.72 -20.84 12.63
CA VAL A 261 -19.36 -21.88 11.65
C VAL A 261 -19.53 -23.27 12.26
N ASP A 262 -18.99 -23.50 13.45
CA ASP A 262 -19.02 -24.80 14.11
C ASP A 262 -20.44 -25.18 14.58
N ALA A 263 -21.20 -24.21 15.11
CA ALA A 263 -22.59 -24.40 15.48
C ALA A 263 -23.46 -24.79 14.26
N SER A 264 -23.27 -24.12 13.13
CA SER A 264 -24.01 -24.41 11.89
C SER A 264 -23.71 -25.82 11.36
N ARG A 265 -22.46 -26.29 11.45
CA ARG A 265 -22.08 -27.66 11.08
C ARG A 265 -22.75 -28.71 11.94
N SER A 266 -22.92 -28.43 13.23
CA SER A 266 -23.53 -29.37 14.18
C SER A 266 -25.04 -29.57 13.97
N MET A 267 -25.69 -28.70 13.19
CA MET A 267 -27.14 -28.76 12.92
C MET A 267 -27.51 -29.71 11.78
N ILE A 268 -26.54 -30.32 11.10
CA ILE A 268 -26.77 -31.25 10.00
C ILE A 268 -26.95 -32.66 10.61
N PRO A 269 -28.13 -33.29 10.48
CA PRO A 269 -28.35 -34.63 11.00
C PRO A 269 -27.55 -35.67 10.18
N ASP A 270 -26.96 -36.64 10.88
CA ASP A 270 -26.34 -37.83 10.30
C ASP A 270 -27.36 -38.99 10.32
N PRO A 271 -27.73 -39.63 9.18
CA PRO A 271 -27.35 -39.35 7.80
C PRO A 271 -28.42 -38.56 7.03
N TRP A 272 -27.97 -37.82 6.01
CA TRP A 272 -28.82 -37.31 4.95
C TRP A 272 -29.44 -38.49 4.18
N PRO A 273 -30.68 -38.41 3.67
CA PRO A 273 -31.24 -39.53 2.90
C PRO A 273 -30.39 -39.78 1.64
N GLY A 274 -29.71 -40.93 1.60
CA GLY A 274 -28.87 -41.36 0.49
C GLY A 274 -27.36 -41.09 0.63
N SER A 275 -26.87 -40.67 1.79
CA SER A 275 -25.43 -40.72 2.15
C SER A 275 -25.02 -42.07 2.71
#